data_AF-A0A0G0WDN1-F1
#
_entry.id   AF-A0A0G0WDN1-F1
#
_cell.length_a   1.000
_cell.length_b   1.000
_cell.length_c   1.000
_cell.angle_alpha   90.00
_cell.angle_beta   90.00
_cell.angle_gamma   90.00
#
_symmetry.space_group_name_H-M   'P 1'
#
loop_
_entity.id
_entity.type
_entity.pdbx_description
1 polymer ?
#
loop_
_entity_poly.entity_id
_entity_poly.type
_entity_poly.pdbx_seq_one_letter_code
_entity_poly.pdbx_strand_id
1 'polypeptide(L)' 'MDVYRCLQTIDTYILFSGDGDFAPLYNLLIRLKKQVIIIFAHGHLGKEIYQIKQGIFTKAVDKLNMDLFRKNTPPVSRGA' A
#
# COMPACT_ATOMS: atom_id res chain seq x y z
N MET A 1 12.81 7.95 -3.18
CA MET A 1 11.34 7.88 -3.28
C MET A 1 10.77 9.28 -3.33
N ASP A 2 9.87 9.57 -4.26
CA ASP A 2 9.34 10.93 -4.47
C ASP A 2 8.43 11.42 -3.34
N VAL A 3 7.83 10.49 -2.57
CA VAL A 3 7.03 10.81 -1.38
C VAL A 3 7.79 11.74 -0.42
N TYR A 4 9.10 11.55 -0.25
CA TYR A 4 9.94 12.37 0.62
C TYR A 4 10.08 13.82 0.15
N ARG A 5 10.01 14.07 -1.17
CA ARG A 5 10.11 15.42 -1.74
C ARG A 5 8.84 16.24 -1.49
N CYS A 6 7.71 15.57 -1.32
CA CYS A 6 6.40 16.21 -1.19
C CYS A 6 5.88 16.27 0.26
N LEU A 7 6.66 15.83 1.25
CA LEU A 7 6.23 15.76 2.67
C LEU A 7 5.68 17.08 3.22
N GLN A 8 6.22 18.20 2.76
CA GLN A 8 5.86 19.53 3.24
C GLN A 8 4.66 20.13 2.51
N THR A 9 4.39 19.68 1.28
CA THR A 9 3.43 20.34 0.37
C THR A 9 2.13 19.57 0.19
N ILE A 10 2.13 18.27 0.51
CA ILE A 10 0.97 17.40 0.36
C ILE A 10 0.47 17.00 1.74
N ASP A 11 -0.85 17.10 1.95
CA ASP A 11 -1.50 16.71 3.20
C ASP A 11 -2.11 15.31 3.15
N THR A 12 -2.49 14.86 1.96
CA THR A 12 -3.14 13.56 1.73
C THR A 12 -2.40 12.73 0.71
N TYR A 13 -2.08 11.49 1.09
CA TYR A 13 -1.40 10.52 0.24
C TYR A 13 -2.33 9.37 -0.09
N ILE A 14 -2.46 9.07 -1.38
CA ILE A 14 -3.15 7.89 -1.88
C ILE A 14 -2.10 6.95 -2.46
N LEU A 15 -1.92 5.80 -1.82
CA LEU A 15 -0.88 4.83 -2.13
C LEU A 15 -1.54 3.59 -2.72
N PHE A 16 -1.23 3.30 -3.99
CA PHE A 16 -1.69 2.10 -4.68
C PHE A 16 -0.70 0.96 -4.43
N SER A 17 -0.65 0.49 -3.19
CA SER A 17 0.21 -0.61 -2.80
C SER A 17 -0.37 -1.31 -1.59
N GLY A 18 -0.40 -2.63 -1.64
CA GLY A 18 -0.67 -3.45 -0.47
C GLY A 18 0.59 -4.01 0.19
N ASP A 19 1.78 -3.60 -0.26
CA ASP A 19 3.05 -4.15 0.21
C ASP A 19 3.36 -3.70 1.65
N GLY A 20 3.68 -4.68 2.50
CA GLY A 20 4.04 -4.50 3.91
C GLY A 20 5.37 -3.78 4.10
N ASP A 21 6.28 -3.81 3.12
CA ASP A 21 7.59 -3.16 3.19
C ASP A 21 7.48 -1.63 3.30
N PHE A 22 6.34 -1.06 2.91
CA PHE A 22 6.05 0.37 3.07
C PHE A 22 5.49 0.76 4.44
N ALA A 23 5.29 -0.18 5.38
CA ALA A 23 4.80 0.14 6.72
C ALA A 23 5.62 1.24 7.45
N PRO A 24 6.96 1.30 7.36
CA PRO A 24 7.73 2.40 7.94
C PRO A 24 7.38 3.77 7.33
N LEU A 25 7.09 3.82 6.03
CA LEU A 25 6.68 5.05 5.34
C LEU A 25 5.30 5.50 5.83
N TYR A 26 4.35 4.58 5.96
CA TYR A 26 3.01 4.91 6.46
C TYR A 26 3.09 5.46 7.89
N ASN A 27 3.88 4.83 8.75
CA ASN A 27 4.13 5.31 10.12
C ASN A 27 4.75 6.71 10.16
N LEU A 28 5.69 7.02 9.25
CA LEU A 28 6.25 8.36 9.13
C LEU A 28 5.18 9.38 8.74
N LEU A 29 4.36 9.09 7.73
CA LEU A 29 3.29 9.99 7.28
C LEU A 29 2.26 10.25 8.38
N ILE A 30 1.87 9.22 9.14
CA ILE A 30 0.97 9.35 10.29
C ILE A 30 1.58 10.25 11.38
N ARG A 31 2.87 10.06 11.70
CA ARG A 31 3.57 10.93 12.67
C ARG A 31 3.61 12.38 12.23
N LEU A 32 3.72 12.63 10.93
CA LEU A 32 3.65 13.96 10.33
C LEU A 32 2.21 14.49 10.20
N LYS A 33 1.23 13.80 10.79
CA LYS A 33 -0.21 14.12 10.75
C LYS A 33 -0.76 14.23 9.33
N LYS A 34 -0.21 13.47 8.40
CA LYS A 34 -0.68 13.37 7.02
C LYS A 34 -1.80 12.34 6.94
N GLN A 35 -2.78 12.58 6.07
CA GLN A 35 -3.82 11.61 5.78
C GLN A 35 -3.26 10.57 4.82
N VAL A 36 -3.41 9.28 5.16
CA VAL A 36 -2.89 8.18 4.35
C VAL A 36 -4.05 7.27 3.94
N ILE A 37 -4.22 7.06 2.64
CA ILE A 37 -5.21 6.17 2.05
C ILE A 37 -4.45 5.11 1.26
N ILE A 38 -4.66 3.84 1.62
CA ILE A 38 -4.01 2.68 1.01
C ILE A 38 -5.04 1.96 0.17
N ILE A 39 -4.78 1.89 -1.14
CA ILE A 39 -5.59 1.18 -2.12
C ILE A 39 -4.82 -0.07 -2.54
N PHE A 40 -5.44 -1.23 -2.42
CA PHE A 40 -4.78 -2.52 -2.65
C PHE A 40 -5.71 -3.51 -3.36
N ALA A 41 -5.14 -4.53 -3.99
CA ALA A 41 -5.93 -5.62 -4.56
C ALA A 41 -6.47 -6.53 -3.44
N HIS A 42 -7.68 -7.06 -3.62
CA HIS A 42 -8.29 -7.95 -2.62
C HIS A 42 -7.35 -9.11 -2.25
N GLY A 43 -7.09 -9.30 -0.95
CA GLY A 43 -6.19 -10.35 -0.44
C GLY A 43 -4.69 -10.04 -0.51
N HIS A 44 -4.29 -8.89 -1.05
CA HIS A 44 -2.89 -8.48 -1.21
C HIS A 44 -2.46 -7.38 -0.25
N LEU A 45 -2.99 -7.34 0.99
CA LEU A 45 -2.54 -6.40 2.02
C LEU A 45 -1.53 -7.08 2.97
N GLY A 46 -0.36 -6.47 3.14
CA GLY A 46 0.67 -6.91 4.08
C GLY A 46 0.17 -6.92 5.52
N LYS A 47 0.62 -7.92 6.30
CA LYS A 47 0.23 -8.11 7.71
C LYS A 47 0.63 -6.93 8.58
N GLU A 48 1.73 -6.28 8.23
CA GLU A 48 2.31 -5.11 8.88
C GLU A 48 1.34 -3.93 8.83
N ILE A 49 0.59 -3.79 7.74
CA ILE A 49 -0.39 -2.70 7.57
C ILE A 49 -1.60 -2.92 8.49
N TYR A 50 -2.03 -4.17 8.69
CA TYR A 50 -3.12 -4.49 9.64
C TYR A 50 -2.76 -4.15 11.10
N GLN A 51 -1.47 -4.09 11.44
CA GLN A 51 -1.03 -3.73 12.78
C GLN A 51 -1.12 -2.21 13.05
N ILE A 52 -1.26 -1.40 12.00
CA ILE A 52 -1.46 0.05 12.11
C ILE A 52 -2.92 0.32 12.45
N LYS A 53 -3.20 0.44 13.75
CA LYS A 53 -4.58 0.55 14.28
C LYS A 53 -5.26 1.89 13.98
N GLN A 54 -4.49 2.96 13.72
CA GLN A 54 -5.01 4.32 13.55
C GLN A 54 -4.15 5.12 12.56
N GLY A 55 -4.76 6.12 11.91
CA GLY A 55 -4.06 7.06 11.03
C GLY A 55 -4.00 6.65 9.55
N ILE A 56 -4.53 5.49 9.19
CA ILE A 56 -4.65 5.04 7.80
C ILE A 56 -6.10 4.69 7.45
N PHE A 57 -6.47 4.95 6.20
CA PHE A 57 -7.68 4.43 5.58
C PHE A 57 -7.27 3.35 4.57
N THR A 58 -7.99 2.25 4.51
CA THR A 58 -7.68 1.13 3.63
C THR A 58 -8.90 0.80 2.77
N LYS A 59 -8.69 0.56 1.47
CA LYS A 59 -9.75 0.09 0.57
C LYS A 59 -9.21 -0.93 -0.44
N ALA A 60 -9.82 -2.11 -0.44
CA ALA A 60 -9.60 -3.11 -1.46
C ALA A 60 -10.31 -2.74 -2.77
N VAL A 61 -9.66 -3.03 -3.90
CA VAL A 61 -10.26 -2.93 -5.23
C VAL A 61 -10.79 -4.30 -5.63
N ASP A 62 -12.11 -4.43 -5.61
CA ASP A 62 -12.80 -5.72 -5.86
C ASP A 62 -13.06 -6.00 -7.35
N LYS A 63 -13.02 -4.96 -8.20
CA LYS A 63 -13.37 -5.04 -9.64
C LYS A 63 -12.16 -5.03 -10.59
N LEU A 64 -10.94 -5.23 -10.07
CA LEU A 64 -9.79 -5.39 -10.97
C LEU A 64 -9.88 -6.77 -11.64
N ASN A 65 -9.92 -6.81 -12.97
CA ASN A 65 -10.06 -8.07 -13.71
C ASN A 65 -8.89 -9.03 -13.34
N MET A 66 -9.23 -10.24 -12.88
CA MET A 66 -8.28 -11.31 -12.53
C MET A 66 -7.28 -11.64 -13.65
N ASP A 67 -7.68 -11.44 -14.90
CA ASP A 67 -6.81 -11.67 -16.07
C ASP A 67 -5.62 -10.72 -16.14
N LEU A 68 -5.72 -9.51 -15.57
CA LEU A 68 -4.63 -8.53 -15.51
C LEU A 68 -3.50 -9.00 -14.59
N PHE A 69 -3.85 -9.68 -13.49
CA PHE A 69 -2.87 -10.22 -12.56
C PHE A 69 -2.16 -11.44 -13.15
N ARG A 70 -2.91 -12.38 -13.74
CA ARG A 70 -2.32 -13.60 -14.32
C ARG A 70 -1.31 -13.33 -15.43
N LYS A 71 -1.52 -12.28 -16.23
CA LYS A 71 -0.60 -11.91 -17.32
C LYS A 71 0.70 -11.27 -16.84
N ASN A 72 0.69 -10.57 -15.70
CA ASN A 72 1.81 -9.77 -15.23
C ASN A 72 2.48 -10.29 -13.95
N THR A 73 1.98 -11.39 -13.36
CA THR A 73 2.63 -12.01 -12.20
C THR A 73 3.70 -12.97 -12.73
N PRO A 74 4.99 -12.79 -12.36
CA PRO A 74 6.03 -13.74 -12.71
C PRO A 74 5.65 -15.14 -12.20
N PRO A 75 5.91 -16.21 -12.97
CA PRO A 75 5.64 -17.56 -12.49
C PRO A 75 6.44 -17.83 -11.21
N VAL A 76 5.74 -18.27 -10.17
CA VAL A 76 6.37 -18.58 -8.87
C VAL A 76 7.30 -19.78 -9.08
N SER A 77 8.61 -19.57 -9.10
CA SER A 77 9.59 -20.65 -9.04
C SER A 77 9.55 -21.26 -7.64
N ARG A 78 8.86 -22.39 -7.48
CA ARG A 78 9.10 -23.24 -6.31
C ARG A 78 10.48 -23.86 -6.52
N GLY A 79 11.47 -23.37 -5.76
CA GLY A 79 12.78 -24.00 -5.69
C GLY A 79 12.62 -25.48 -5.36
N ALA A 80 13.23 -26.33 -6.16
CA ALA A 80 13.38 -27.76 -5.91
C ALA A 80 14.35 -28.02 -4.75
#